data_AF-A0A9D6GNC5-F1
#
_entry.id   AF-A0A9D6GNC5-F1
#
_cell.length_a   1.000
_cell.length_b   1.000
_cell.length_c   1.000
_cell.angle_alpha   90.00
_cell.angle_beta   90.00
_cell.angle_gamma   90.00
#
_symmetry.space_group_name_H-M   'P 1'
#
loop_
_entity.id
_entity.type
_entity.pdbx_description
1 polymer ?
#
loop_
_entity_poly.entity_id
_entity_poly.type
_entity_poly.pdbx_seq_one_letter_code
_entity_poly.pdbx_strand_id
1 'polypeptide(L)'
;MNKREFLSRGGVGVLASSSAFTLAGMAQSQAHTPHQDATNATRNSAFDSWRERTGETFETHTALGRSVTLTLASVSALSAKGGASQTSPGLSQFDLAFEGARHLPLQEGLHTLVSANHGPLALHLQPHRQGDGMRYIAHFSLLA
;
A
#
# COMPACT_ATOMS: atom_id res chain seq x y z
N MET A 1 -10.81 -9.04 46.79
CA MET A 1 -11.20 -7.61 46.90
C MET A 1 -10.39 -6.97 48.01
N ASN A 2 -9.50 -6.03 47.67
CA ASN A 2 -9.28 -4.76 48.40
C ASN A 2 -8.23 -3.94 47.64
N LYS A 3 -8.74 -2.96 46.88
CA LYS A 3 -8.02 -1.81 46.30
C LYS A 3 -7.56 -0.89 47.41
N ARG A 4 -6.43 -0.18 47.23
CA ARG A 4 -5.91 1.04 47.94
C ARG A 4 -4.38 0.89 48.13
N GLU A 5 -3.48 1.83 47.84
CA GLU A 5 -3.56 3.28 47.64
C GLU A 5 -2.47 3.75 46.66
N PHE A 6 -2.86 4.78 45.91
CA PHE A 6 -2.00 5.58 45.03
C PHE A 6 -1.51 6.80 45.83
N LEU A 7 -0.31 7.29 45.50
CA LEU A 7 0.26 8.63 45.76
C LEU A 7 1.06 8.87 47.05
N SER A 8 2.37 9.09 46.87
CA SER A 8 3.18 10.07 47.59
C SER A 8 4.31 10.52 46.64
N ARG A 9 4.21 11.74 46.09
CA ARG A 9 4.62 13.05 46.64
C ARG A 9 6.11 13.34 46.42
N GLY A 10 6.37 14.46 45.74
CA GLY A 10 7.65 15.18 45.73
C GLY A 10 8.07 15.54 44.30
N GLY A 11 8.12 16.80 43.87
CA GLY A 11 7.89 18.06 44.55
C GLY A 11 8.31 19.22 43.66
N VAL A 12 7.73 20.38 43.99
CA VAL A 12 8.23 21.74 43.75
C VAL A 12 8.26 22.24 42.31
N GLY A 13 7.18 22.93 41.95
CA GLY A 13 7.20 23.98 40.94
C GLY A 13 7.91 25.23 41.49
N VAL A 14 8.67 25.89 40.62
CA VAL A 14 9.12 27.27 40.83
C VAL A 14 8.63 28.08 39.65
N LEU A 15 7.79 29.06 39.96
CA LEU A 15 7.34 30.11 39.06
C LEU A 15 8.45 31.15 38.94
N ALA A 16 8.79 31.56 37.71
CA ALA A 16 9.44 32.83 37.47
C ALA A 16 8.79 33.48 36.24
N SER A 17 8.22 34.66 36.45
CA SER A 17 7.59 35.52 35.44
C SER A 17 8.53 36.65 35.02
N SER A 18 8.29 37.15 33.80
CA SER A 18 8.69 38.47 33.25
C SER A 18 10.13 38.53 32.72
N SER A 19 10.46 39.10 31.57
CA SER A 19 9.75 39.88 30.53
C SER A 19 10.80 40.28 29.48
N ALA A 20 10.49 40.31 28.19
CA ALA A 20 10.87 41.39 27.25
C ALA A 20 10.68 40.96 25.79
N PHE A 21 10.03 41.85 25.04
CA PHE A 21 9.88 41.80 23.60
C PHE A 21 11.20 42.21 22.92
N THR A 22 11.64 41.44 21.92
CA THR A 22 12.46 41.95 20.82
C THR A 22 11.97 41.33 19.51
N LEU A 23 11.27 42.16 18.74
CA LEU A 23 11.01 42.00 17.31
C LEU A 23 12.28 42.39 16.55
N ALA A 24 12.86 41.47 15.78
CA ALA A 24 13.43 41.70 14.45
C ALA A 24 14.39 40.55 14.09
N GLY A 25 14.23 40.03 12.87
CA GLY A 25 15.39 39.64 12.08
C GLY A 25 15.31 38.28 11.41
N MET A 26 15.06 38.36 10.11
CA MET A 26 15.64 37.50 9.08
C MET A 26 14.96 36.15 8.85
N ALA A 27 13.98 36.23 7.95
CA ALA A 27 13.63 35.18 7.02
C ALA A 27 14.86 34.43 6.50
N GLN A 28 14.92 33.14 6.78
CA GLN A 28 15.49 32.18 5.85
C GLN A 28 14.36 31.28 5.41
N SER A 29 13.90 31.56 4.19
CA SER A 29 13.10 30.69 3.36
C SER A 29 13.76 29.32 3.30
N GLN A 30 13.35 28.40 4.17
CA GLN A 30 13.40 26.99 3.80
C GLN A 30 12.34 26.82 2.73
N ALA A 31 12.82 26.84 1.49
CA ALA A 31 12.05 26.52 0.31
C ALA A 31 11.27 25.24 0.62
N HIS A 32 9.94 25.38 0.69
CA HIS A 32 9.03 24.26 0.59
C HIS A 32 9.31 23.60 -0.74
N THR A 33 10.10 22.53 -0.73
CA THR A 33 10.11 21.58 -1.83
C THR A 33 8.67 21.09 -2.02
N PRO A 34 8.12 21.15 -3.24
CA PRO A 34 6.72 20.87 -3.47
C PRO A 34 6.42 19.42 -3.08
N HIS A 35 5.61 19.25 -2.03
CA HIS A 35 5.03 17.97 -1.59
C HIS A 35 4.25 17.26 -2.73
N GLN A 36 3.91 17.97 -3.80
CA GLN A 36 3.20 17.41 -4.97
C GLN A 36 4.08 16.54 -5.88
N ASP A 37 5.41 16.68 -5.86
CA ASP A 37 6.28 15.83 -6.70
C ASP A 37 6.56 14.48 -6.04
N ALA A 38 6.66 14.42 -4.71
CA ALA A 38 6.91 13.18 -3.98
C ALA A 38 5.74 12.18 -4.10
N THR A 39 4.50 12.67 -4.13
CA THR A 39 3.30 11.83 -4.25
C THR A 39 3.11 11.29 -5.66
N ASN A 40 3.41 12.09 -6.69
CA ASN A 40 3.41 11.63 -8.09
C ASN A 40 4.58 10.68 -8.39
N ALA A 41 5.76 10.92 -7.79
CA ALA A 41 6.91 10.02 -7.90
C ALA A 41 6.63 8.66 -7.24
N THR A 42 6.02 8.64 -6.03
CA THR A 42 5.64 7.41 -5.32
C THR A 42 4.54 6.64 -6.06
N ARG A 43 3.63 7.37 -6.71
CA ARG A 43 2.55 6.79 -7.54
C ARG A 43 3.11 6.00 -8.71
N ASN A 44 3.97 6.63 -9.50
CA ASN A 44 4.60 5.97 -10.63
C ASN A 44 5.52 4.84 -10.13
N SER A 45 6.25 5.06 -9.04
CA SER A 45 7.18 4.04 -8.55
C SER A 45 6.51 2.73 -8.16
N ALA A 46 5.32 2.73 -7.53
CA ALA A 46 4.65 1.49 -7.16
C ALA A 46 4.15 0.70 -8.37
N PHE A 47 3.54 1.39 -9.35
CA PHE A 47 3.12 0.78 -10.60
C PHE A 47 4.32 0.25 -11.40
N ASP A 48 5.37 1.06 -11.54
CA ASP A 48 6.60 0.70 -12.25
C ASP A 48 7.31 -0.48 -11.57
N SER A 49 7.38 -0.49 -10.23
CA SER A 49 7.95 -1.60 -9.46
C SER A 49 7.21 -2.92 -9.70
N TRP A 50 5.89 -2.90 -9.81
CA TRP A 50 5.11 -4.09 -10.15
C TRP A 50 5.27 -4.48 -11.62
N ARG A 51 5.35 -3.50 -12.52
CA ARG A 51 5.54 -3.75 -13.95
C ARG A 51 6.88 -4.45 -14.20
N GLU A 52 7.94 -4.07 -13.50
CA GLU A 52 9.26 -4.71 -13.55
C GLU A 52 9.24 -6.18 -13.09
N ARG A 53 8.23 -6.58 -12.30
CA ARG A 53 8.04 -7.95 -11.82
C ARG A 53 7.21 -8.82 -12.77
N THR A 54 6.82 -8.31 -13.93
CA THR A 54 6.06 -9.11 -14.90
C THR A 54 6.85 -10.35 -15.30
N GLY A 55 6.22 -11.52 -15.25
CA GLY A 55 6.84 -12.84 -15.45
C GLY A 55 7.33 -13.50 -14.15
N GLU A 56 7.33 -12.79 -13.02
CA GLU A 56 7.69 -13.36 -11.72
C GLU A 56 6.67 -14.41 -11.25
N THR A 57 7.17 -15.47 -10.63
CA THR A 57 6.38 -16.56 -10.05
C THR A 57 6.18 -16.35 -8.55
N PHE A 58 4.98 -16.72 -8.10
CA PHE A 58 4.54 -16.61 -6.72
C PHE A 58 3.92 -17.93 -6.29
N GLU A 59 4.30 -18.42 -5.12
CA GLU A 59 3.68 -19.60 -4.51
C GLU A 59 2.59 -19.18 -3.51
N THR A 60 1.46 -19.87 -3.54
CA THR A 60 0.37 -19.70 -2.57
C THR A 60 -0.26 -21.05 -2.28
N HIS A 61 -1.25 -21.08 -1.38
CA HIS A 61 -1.95 -22.30 -1.02
C HIS A 61 -3.46 -22.12 -1.21
N THR A 62 -4.13 -23.15 -1.69
CA THR A 62 -5.59 -23.25 -1.64
C THR A 62 -6.07 -23.30 -0.18
N ALA A 63 -7.38 -23.10 0.05
CA ALA A 63 -7.99 -23.28 1.38
C ALA A 63 -7.78 -24.69 1.97
N LEU A 64 -7.49 -25.69 1.13
CA LEU A 64 -7.19 -27.07 1.52
C LEU A 64 -5.69 -27.33 1.70
N GLY A 65 -4.84 -26.29 1.68
CA GLY A 65 -3.39 -26.40 1.88
C GLY A 65 -2.60 -26.92 0.67
N ARG A 66 -3.21 -27.09 -0.50
CA ARG A 66 -2.49 -27.48 -1.73
C ARG A 66 -1.72 -26.29 -2.29
N SER A 67 -0.44 -26.48 -2.60
CA SER A 67 0.40 -25.45 -3.23
C SER A 67 -0.07 -25.14 -4.66
N VAL A 68 -0.05 -23.86 -5.01
CA VAL A 68 -0.41 -23.31 -6.31
C VAL A 68 0.63 -22.28 -6.70
N THR A 69 1.15 -22.39 -7.92
CA THR A 69 2.03 -21.38 -8.51
C THR A 69 1.20 -20.43 -9.37
N LEU A 70 1.40 -19.14 -9.16
CA LEU A 70 0.85 -18.05 -9.94
C LEU A 70 1.99 -17.29 -10.62
N THR A 71 1.80 -16.87 -11.87
CA THR A 71 2.76 -16.02 -12.58
C THR A 71 2.14 -14.66 -12.81
N LEU A 72 2.83 -13.57 -12.47
CA LEU A 72 2.36 -12.22 -12.80
C LEU A 72 2.42 -12.01 -14.31
N ALA A 73 1.28 -12.03 -14.99
CA ALA A 73 1.19 -11.96 -16.44
C ALA A 73 1.17 -10.52 -16.96
N SER A 74 0.53 -9.60 -16.22
CA SER A 74 0.48 -8.19 -16.62
C SER A 74 0.11 -7.26 -15.48
N VAL A 75 0.54 -6.00 -15.60
CA VAL A 75 0.15 -4.89 -14.73
C VAL A 75 -0.54 -3.84 -15.59
N SER A 76 -1.77 -3.47 -15.26
CA SER A 76 -2.60 -2.57 -16.07
C SER A 76 -3.02 -1.36 -15.25
N ALA A 77 -2.73 -0.15 -15.75
CA ALA A 77 -3.21 1.07 -15.12
C ALA A 77 -4.72 1.22 -15.36
N LEU A 78 -5.48 1.48 -14.30
CA LEU A 78 -6.89 1.86 -14.42
C LEU A 78 -6.95 3.36 -14.62
N SER A 79 -6.68 3.80 -15.84
CA SER A 79 -7.05 5.13 -16.27
C SER A 79 -8.57 5.20 -16.32
N ALA A 80 -9.18 6.09 -15.54
CA ALA A 80 -10.62 6.31 -15.52
C ALA A 80 -11.17 6.52 -16.94
N LYS A 81 -11.66 5.44 -17.56
CA LYS A 81 -12.34 5.46 -18.85
C LYS A 81 -13.77 5.92 -18.60
N GLY A 82 -13.98 7.23 -18.61
CA GLY A 82 -15.33 7.79 -18.61
C GLY A 82 -15.41 9.22 -18.09
N GLY A 83 -15.27 10.18 -19.00
CA GLY A 83 -15.73 11.55 -18.80
C GLY A 83 -14.84 12.40 -17.89
N ALA A 84 -14.62 13.63 -18.30
CA ALA A 84 -13.96 14.65 -17.50
C ALA A 84 -14.72 14.90 -16.20
N SER A 85 -14.33 14.25 -15.10
CA SER A 85 -14.45 14.76 -13.73
C SER A 85 -13.77 13.80 -12.75
N GLN A 86 -12.64 14.25 -12.19
CA GLN A 86 -12.14 13.84 -10.88
C GLN A 86 -11.92 12.33 -10.65
N THR A 87 -10.88 11.75 -11.25
CA THR A 87 -9.99 10.98 -10.34
C THR A 87 -9.40 12.03 -9.42
N SER A 88 -9.74 11.99 -8.13
CA SER A 88 -9.17 12.90 -7.15
C SER A 88 -7.66 12.98 -7.40
N PRO A 89 -7.07 14.17 -7.56
CA PRO A 89 -5.63 14.33 -7.79
C PRO A 89 -4.90 13.76 -6.56
N GLY A 90 -4.64 12.45 -6.58
CA GLY A 90 -4.32 11.70 -5.37
C GLY A 90 -4.55 10.18 -5.48
N LEU A 91 -5.53 9.70 -6.22
CA LEU A 91 -5.81 8.26 -6.32
C LEU A 91 -5.10 7.62 -7.52
N SER A 92 -4.28 6.60 -7.26
CA SER A 92 -3.70 5.75 -8.30
C SER A 92 -4.30 4.36 -8.23
N GLN A 93 -4.82 3.90 -9.36
CA GLN A 93 -5.46 2.60 -9.48
C GLN A 93 -4.79 1.77 -10.56
N PHE A 94 -4.51 0.51 -10.24
CA PHE A 94 -3.96 -0.45 -11.19
C PHE A 94 -4.33 -1.87 -10.78
N ASP A 95 -4.32 -2.75 -11.76
CA ASP A 95 -4.61 -4.17 -11.60
C ASP A 95 -3.36 -4.99 -11.85
N LEU A 96 -3.19 -6.02 -11.04
CA LEU A 96 -2.25 -7.10 -11.29
C LEU A 96 -3.05 -8.30 -11.80
N ALA A 97 -2.68 -8.82 -12.95
CA ALA A 97 -3.24 -10.05 -13.48
C ALA A 97 -2.23 -11.18 -13.34
N PHE A 98 -2.61 -12.20 -12.58
CA PHE A 98 -1.84 -13.42 -12.40
C PHE A 98 -2.46 -14.57 -13.20
N GLU A 99 -1.63 -15.45 -13.73
CA GLU A 99 -2.04 -16.68 -14.38
C GLU A 99 -1.70 -17.88 -13.49
N GLY A 100 -2.63 -18.82 -13.37
CA GLY A 100 -2.42 -20.03 -12.58
C GLY A 100 -3.06 -21.25 -13.22
N ALA A 101 -2.75 -22.41 -12.64
CA ALA A 101 -3.16 -23.68 -13.20
C ALA A 101 -4.68 -23.91 -13.06
N ARG A 102 -5.32 -24.35 -14.16
CA ARG A 102 -6.78 -24.60 -14.20
C ARG A 102 -7.28 -25.70 -13.26
N HIS A 103 -6.42 -26.67 -12.94
CA HIS A 103 -6.80 -27.84 -12.13
C HIS A 103 -6.76 -27.55 -10.62
N LEU A 104 -6.32 -26.35 -10.24
CA LEU A 104 -6.19 -25.88 -8.87
C LEU A 104 -6.70 -24.43 -8.75
N PRO A 105 -8.00 -24.17 -8.97
CA PRO A 105 -8.54 -22.83 -8.89
C PRO A 105 -8.51 -22.32 -7.44
N LEU A 106 -7.92 -21.15 -7.22
CA LEU A 106 -8.06 -20.43 -5.96
C LEU A 106 -9.46 -19.83 -5.90
N GLN A 107 -10.02 -19.83 -4.69
CA GLN A 107 -11.27 -19.11 -4.42
C GLN A 107 -10.98 -17.61 -4.35
N GLU A 108 -12.01 -16.80 -4.58
CA GLU A 108 -11.93 -15.38 -4.29
C GLU A 108 -11.59 -15.15 -2.82
N GLY A 109 -10.70 -14.20 -2.54
CA GLY A 109 -10.36 -13.81 -1.17
C GLY A 109 -8.92 -13.36 -0.99
N LEU A 110 -8.52 -13.18 0.27
CA LEU A 110 -7.16 -12.81 0.64
C LEU A 110 -6.23 -14.04 0.62
N HIS A 111 -5.16 -13.96 -0.16
CA HIS A 111 -4.15 -15.01 -0.30
C HIS A 111 -2.76 -14.45 0.03
N THR A 112 -1.92 -15.26 0.68
CA THR A 112 -0.51 -14.93 0.86
C THR A 112 0.30 -15.55 -0.28
N LEU A 113 0.85 -14.70 -1.13
CA LEU A 113 1.72 -15.05 -2.24
C LEU A 113 3.17 -14.89 -1.78
N VAL A 114 4.02 -15.87 -2.07
CA VAL A 114 5.44 -15.84 -1.72
C VAL A 114 6.27 -15.81 -2.99
N SER A 115 7.04 -14.73 -3.17
CA SER A 115 8.06 -14.67 -4.22
C SER A 115 9.43 -14.99 -3.61
N ALA A 116 10.29 -15.66 -4.39
CA ALA A 116 11.66 -15.93 -4.00
C ALA A 116 12.51 -14.65 -3.84
N ASN A 117 12.19 -13.59 -4.58
CA ASN A 117 12.96 -12.34 -4.61
C ASN A 117 12.46 -11.31 -3.59
N HIS A 118 11.16 -11.34 -3.27
CA HIS A 118 10.49 -10.28 -2.52
C HIS A 118 9.82 -10.74 -1.22
N GLY A 119 9.75 -12.05 -0.97
CA GLY A 119 9.13 -12.61 0.22
C GLY A 119 7.59 -12.65 0.15
N PRO A 120 6.92 -12.80 1.30
CA PRO A 120 5.47 -12.94 1.37
C PRO A 120 4.74 -11.61 1.19
N LEU A 121 3.64 -11.64 0.45
CA LEU A 121 2.75 -10.51 0.23
C LEU A 121 1.29 -11.00 0.23
N ALA A 122 0.38 -10.22 0.82
CA ALA A 122 -1.04 -10.61 0.91
C ALA A 122 -1.87 -9.83 -0.12
N LEU A 123 -2.55 -10.52 -1.04
CA LEU A 123 -3.43 -9.91 -2.06
C LEU A 123 -4.84 -10.48 -1.98
N HIS A 124 -5.83 -9.61 -2.22
CA HIS A 124 -7.16 -10.07 -2.55
C HIS A 124 -7.20 -10.49 -4.02
N LEU A 125 -7.37 -11.78 -4.29
CA LEU A 125 -7.41 -12.33 -5.64
C LEU A 125 -8.85 -12.61 -6.06
N GLN A 126 -9.22 -12.17 -7.25
CA GLN A 126 -10.50 -12.48 -7.87
C GLN A 126 -10.30 -13.41 -9.08
N PRO A 127 -10.79 -14.67 -9.02
CA PRO A 127 -10.64 -15.62 -10.10
C PRO A 127 -11.52 -15.27 -11.30
N HIS A 128 -10.92 -15.26 -12.49
CA HIS A 128 -11.55 -15.03 -13.78
C HIS A 128 -11.20 -16.20 -14.70
N ARG A 129 -12.22 -16.96 -15.14
CA ARG A 129 -12.01 -18.05 -16.11
C ARG A 129 -11.69 -17.46 -17.47
N GLN A 130 -10.59 -17.88 -18.07
CA GLN A 130 -10.18 -17.42 -19.39
C GLN A 130 -9.82 -18.62 -20.26
N GLY A 131 -10.73 -19.02 -21.15
CA GLY A 131 -10.53 -20.12 -22.10
C GLY A 131 -9.97 -21.38 -21.43
N ASP A 132 -8.69 -21.67 -21.69
CA ASP A 132 -7.95 -22.85 -21.21
C ASP A 132 -7.26 -22.69 -19.84
N GLY A 133 -7.33 -21.50 -19.21
CA GLY A 133 -6.62 -21.15 -17.98
C GLY A 133 -7.46 -20.46 -16.92
N MET A 134 -6.82 -20.23 -15.76
CA MET A 134 -7.35 -19.39 -14.68
C MET A 134 -6.52 -18.12 -14.59
N ARG A 135 -7.18 -16.97 -14.69
CA ARG A 135 -6.59 -15.67 -14.40
C ARG A 135 -7.08 -15.19 -13.03
N TYR A 136 -6.24 -14.51 -12.28
CA TYR A 136 -6.58 -13.92 -10.99
C TYR A 136 -6.24 -12.44 -11.02
N ILE A 137 -7.21 -11.60 -10.67
CA ILE A 137 -7.02 -10.15 -10.65
C ILE A 137 -6.88 -9.68 -9.21
N ALA A 138 -5.86 -8.86 -8.94
CA ALA A 138 -5.73 -8.11 -7.71
C ALA A 138 -5.82 -6.61 -8.02
N HIS A 139 -6.76 -5.93 -7.36
CA HIS A 139 -7.02 -4.51 -7.55
C HIS A 139 -6.27 -3.68 -6.51
N PHE A 140 -5.57 -2.64 -6.96
CA PHE A 140 -4.87 -1.69 -6.09
C PHE A 140 -5.48 -0.31 -6.21
N SER A 141 -5.67 0.34 -5.07
CA SER A 141 -5.98 1.76 -4.96
C SER A 141 -5.05 2.37 -3.93
N LEU A 142 -4.11 3.19 -4.38
CA LEU A 142 -3.20 3.92 -3.53
C LEU A 142 -3.77 5.32 -3.30
N LEU A 143 -4.00 5.64 -2.03
CA LEU A 143 -4.28 7.01 -1.57
C LEU A 143 -2.93 7.73 -1.43
N ALA A 144 -2.78 8.87 -2.10
CA ALA A 144 -1.63 9.77 -1.96
C ALA A 144 -1.77 10.73 -0.78
#